data_AF-A0A7W9J8Q7-F1
#
_entry.id   AF-A0A7W9J8Q7-F1
#
_cell.length_a   1.000
_cell.length_b   1.000
_cell.length_c   1.000
_cell.angle_alpha   90.00
_cell.angle_beta   90.00
_cell.angle_gamma   90.00
#
_symmetry.space_group_name_H-M   'P 1'
#
loop_
_entity.id
_entity.type
_entity.pdbx_description
1 polymer ?
#
loop_
_entity_poly.entity_id
_entity_poly.type
_entity_poly.pdbx_seq_one_letter_code
_entity_poly.pdbx_strand_id
1 'polypeptide(L)'
;MPELGAVSGFLFKLMRGAIGCTQVDLAERLGVDDNTIQGWESGRRPLSALRAVDVTRLSQRLMMLGAPAVATAMLPSAIEADGFLTTAIRAGSSEIPLWENPLASSVHRRSFVALVTWPFTGIIPSSVRHLPLPKGRGPVADRPQLSKTMQQQFFDQMLTSAEVAGNNATLLRRQATYMLAFDQRKESAQWLAGEHRRTAARSIDERDLPSGILSRTASLAIARQGDLDPVRHFIQGTLSNNDQTLASLTYWAYWLGEIPDTYADDGDMVTLGANTWSGRRLIEHLITHLDDPRNAEMNIHSLLCLVMARKELLESDADLRHRTALAIECAETTELGRHARNELANLRFATQLAGR
;
A
#
# COMPACT_ATOMS: atom_id res chain seq x y z
N MET A 1 15.76 -3.14 22.26
CA MET A 1 14.63 -2.19 22.10
C MET A 1 13.33 -2.93 22.42
N PRO A 2 12.38 -2.39 23.19
CA PRO A 2 11.07 -3.01 23.37
C PRO A 2 10.29 -3.07 22.04
N GLU A 3 9.20 -3.80 22.01
CA GLU A 3 8.34 -3.88 20.82
C GLU A 3 7.59 -2.57 20.60
N LEU A 4 7.36 -2.20 19.34
CA LEU A 4 6.62 -1.00 19.00
C LEU A 4 5.12 -1.24 19.13
N GLY A 5 4.41 -0.16 19.47
CA GLY A 5 2.95 -0.11 19.49
C GLY A 5 2.43 1.19 18.88
N ALA A 6 3.21 1.79 17.96
CA ALA A 6 2.94 3.13 17.46
C ALA A 6 1.73 3.13 16.52
N VAL A 7 1.62 2.14 15.65
CA VAL A 7 0.55 2.05 14.65
C VAL A 7 -0.72 1.50 15.28
N SER A 8 -0.64 0.34 15.95
CA SER A 8 -1.78 -0.30 16.60
C SER A 8 -2.33 0.54 17.75
N GLY A 9 -1.47 1.16 18.55
CA GLY A 9 -1.88 2.06 19.63
C GLY A 9 -2.60 3.30 19.11
N PHE A 10 -2.12 3.89 18.02
CA PHE A 10 -2.80 5.03 17.40
C PHE A 10 -4.12 4.65 16.74
N LEU A 11 -4.21 3.48 16.09
CA LEU A 11 -5.48 2.97 15.57
C LEU A 11 -6.49 2.74 16.70
N PHE A 12 -6.05 2.18 17.82
CA PHE A 12 -6.88 2.01 19.02
C PHE A 12 -7.40 3.35 19.56
N LYS A 13 -6.54 4.38 19.57
CA LYS A 13 -6.93 5.75 19.89
C LYS A 13 -7.99 6.31 18.94
N LEU A 14 -7.89 6.08 17.63
CA LEU A 14 -8.94 6.48 16.66
C LEU A 14 -10.25 5.74 16.91
N MET A 15 -10.20 4.45 17.22
CA MET A 15 -11.40 3.67 17.56
C MET A 15 -12.09 4.23 18.80
N ARG A 16 -11.34 4.59 19.85
CA ARG A 16 -11.90 5.28 21.01
C ARG A 16 -12.52 6.63 20.64
N GLY A 17 -11.85 7.39 19.76
CA GLY A 17 -12.39 8.65 19.23
C GLY A 17 -13.73 8.48 18.54
N ALA A 18 -13.86 7.43 17.72
CA ALA A 18 -15.09 7.10 17.02
C ALA A 18 -16.23 6.66 17.97
N ILE A 19 -15.90 5.97 19.06
CA ILE A 19 -16.86 5.63 20.13
C ILE A 19 -17.32 6.89 20.89
N GLY A 20 -16.49 7.94 20.94
CA GLY A 20 -16.77 9.16 21.70
C GLY A 20 -16.44 9.06 23.19
N CYS A 21 -15.61 8.09 23.59
CA CYS A 21 -15.21 7.90 24.99
C CYS A 21 -13.91 8.64 25.36
N THR A 22 -13.78 9.07 26.61
CA THR A 22 -12.49 9.40 27.21
C THR A 22 -11.69 8.12 27.53
N GLN A 23 -10.41 8.25 27.89
CA GLN A 23 -9.61 7.10 28.31
C GLN A 23 -10.20 6.43 29.56
N VAL A 24 -10.71 7.24 30.50
CA VAL A 24 -11.35 6.75 31.73
C VAL A 24 -12.63 6.00 31.41
N ASP A 25 -13.53 6.58 30.59
CA ASP A 25 -14.79 5.91 30.22
C ASP A 25 -14.54 4.56 29.52
N LEU A 26 -13.53 4.51 28.64
CA LEU A 26 -13.19 3.27 27.95
C LEU A 26 -12.57 2.25 28.91
N ALA A 27 -11.74 2.69 29.86
CA ALA A 27 -11.13 1.83 30.87
C ALA A 27 -12.21 1.15 31.73
N GLU A 28 -13.19 1.91 32.21
CA GLU A 28 -14.33 1.40 32.99
C GLU A 28 -15.14 0.37 32.18
N ARG A 29 -15.49 0.69 30.93
CA ARG A 29 -16.24 -0.22 30.04
C ARG A 29 -15.48 -1.50 29.70
N LEU A 30 -14.14 -1.40 29.61
CA LEU A 30 -13.26 -2.54 29.37
C LEU A 30 -12.86 -3.26 30.66
N GLY A 31 -13.17 -2.74 31.84
CA GLY A 31 -12.81 -3.32 33.13
C GLY A 31 -11.28 -3.39 33.32
N VAL A 32 -10.57 -2.35 32.87
CA VAL A 32 -9.11 -2.22 33.02
C VAL A 32 -8.76 -0.88 33.65
N ASP A 33 -7.52 -0.72 34.10
CA ASP A 33 -6.99 0.54 34.63
C ASP A 33 -6.81 1.59 33.52
N ASP A 34 -6.97 2.88 33.82
CA ASP A 34 -6.83 3.98 32.87
C ASP A 34 -5.39 4.07 32.30
N ASN A 35 -4.36 3.74 33.09
CA ASN A 35 -2.98 3.64 32.62
C ASN A 35 -2.79 2.50 31.62
N THR A 36 -3.67 1.49 31.62
CA THR A 36 -3.65 0.43 30.59
C THR A 36 -4.08 0.99 29.25
N ILE A 37 -5.18 1.75 29.21
CA ILE A 37 -5.65 2.45 28.00
C ILE A 37 -4.59 3.43 27.51
N GLN A 38 -4.04 4.25 28.41
CA GLN A 38 -2.99 5.21 28.07
C GLN A 38 -1.73 4.49 27.56
N GLY A 39 -1.36 3.37 28.17
CA GLY A 39 -0.24 2.52 27.76
C GLY A 39 -0.41 1.95 26.35
N TRP A 40 -1.60 1.45 26.03
CA TRP A 40 -1.94 0.96 24.68
C TRP A 40 -1.92 2.09 23.66
N GLU A 41 -2.59 3.22 23.93
CA GLU A 41 -2.68 4.34 22.97
C GLU A 41 -1.35 5.04 22.69
N SER A 42 -0.46 5.07 23.67
CA SER A 42 0.89 5.63 23.51
C SER A 42 1.88 4.64 22.88
N GLY A 43 1.50 3.37 22.71
CA GLY A 43 2.39 2.30 22.28
C GLY A 43 3.43 1.87 23.33
N ARG A 44 3.42 2.44 24.55
CA ARG A 44 4.32 2.04 25.64
C ARG A 44 4.02 0.63 26.15
N ARG A 45 2.77 0.19 26.02
CA ARG A 45 2.33 -1.19 26.22
C ARG A 45 1.78 -1.67 24.87
N PRO A 46 2.61 -2.23 23.99
CA PRO A 46 2.18 -2.58 22.64
C PRO A 46 1.09 -3.65 22.68
N LEU A 47 0.12 -3.56 21.76
CA LEU A 47 -0.97 -4.54 21.70
C LEU A 47 -0.47 -5.93 21.26
N SER A 48 0.70 -6.03 20.62
CA SER A 48 1.36 -7.32 20.33
C SER A 48 1.78 -8.08 21.58
N ALA A 49 1.92 -7.42 22.73
CA ALA A 49 2.21 -8.08 24.01
C ALA A 49 0.99 -8.79 24.61
N LEU A 50 -0.22 -8.54 24.09
CA LEU A 50 -1.42 -9.26 24.49
C LEU A 50 -1.45 -10.64 23.84
N ARG A 51 -2.05 -11.63 24.53
CA ARG A 51 -2.30 -12.92 23.90
C ARG A 51 -3.31 -12.74 22.77
N ALA A 52 -3.21 -13.55 21.71
CA ALA A 52 -4.12 -13.50 20.57
C ALA A 52 -5.61 -13.55 20.98
N VAL A 53 -5.95 -14.39 21.98
CA VAL A 53 -7.32 -14.46 22.51
C VAL A 53 -7.79 -13.16 23.15
N ASP A 54 -6.90 -12.43 23.81
CA ASP A 54 -7.22 -11.15 24.46
C ASP A 54 -7.38 -10.04 23.43
N VAL A 55 -6.61 -10.06 22.33
CA VAL A 55 -6.80 -9.16 21.18
C VAL A 55 -8.16 -9.40 20.54
N THR A 56 -8.55 -10.65 20.31
CA THR A 56 -9.88 -10.99 19.75
C THR A 56 -11.01 -10.50 20.67
N ARG A 57 -10.90 -10.73 21.99
CA ARG A 57 -11.87 -10.24 22.96
C ARG A 57 -11.93 -8.72 22.99
N LEU A 58 -10.79 -8.04 22.91
CA LEU A 58 -10.71 -6.58 22.85
C LEU A 58 -11.44 -6.07 21.61
N SER A 59 -11.16 -6.63 20.43
CA SER A 59 -11.84 -6.28 19.18
C SER A 59 -13.36 -6.46 19.26
N GLN A 60 -13.82 -7.59 19.80
CA GLN A 60 -15.25 -7.84 20.01
C GLN A 60 -15.90 -6.81 20.94
N ARG A 61 -15.23 -6.47 22.06
CA ARG A 61 -15.74 -5.46 23.00
C ARG A 61 -15.76 -4.07 22.39
N LEU A 62 -14.75 -3.69 21.61
CA LEU A 62 -14.73 -2.42 20.88
C LEU A 62 -15.90 -2.33 19.89
N MET A 63 -16.17 -3.40 19.12
CA MET A 63 -17.32 -3.44 18.21
C MET A 63 -18.65 -3.30 18.95
N MET A 64 -18.82 -3.99 20.09
CA MET A 64 -20.02 -3.86 20.92
C MET A 64 -20.21 -2.44 21.49
N LEU A 65 -19.11 -1.71 21.70
CA LEU A 65 -19.13 -0.31 22.15
C LEU A 65 -19.33 0.68 21.01
N GLY A 66 -19.45 0.23 19.76
CA GLY A 66 -19.70 1.08 18.59
C GLY A 66 -18.45 1.47 17.80
N ALA A 67 -17.30 0.82 18.03
CA ALA A 67 -16.14 1.02 17.16
C ALA A 67 -16.46 0.62 15.71
N PRO A 68 -16.04 1.41 14.70
CA PRO A 68 -16.26 1.05 13.30
C PRO A 68 -15.66 -0.30 12.95
N ALA A 69 -16.45 -1.15 12.27
CA ALA A 69 -16.04 -2.51 11.90
C ALA A 69 -14.77 -2.51 11.05
N VAL A 70 -14.64 -1.55 10.11
CA VAL A 70 -13.45 -1.41 9.26
C VAL A 70 -12.17 -1.14 10.07
N ALA A 71 -12.25 -0.31 11.11
CA ALA A 71 -11.11 -0.01 11.97
C ALA A 71 -10.74 -1.20 12.84
N THR A 72 -11.74 -1.90 13.36
CA THR A 72 -11.55 -3.08 14.20
C THR A 72 -10.93 -4.24 13.40
N ALA A 73 -11.39 -4.46 12.16
CA ALA A 73 -10.84 -5.47 11.26
C ALA A 73 -9.38 -5.20 10.86
N MET A 74 -8.92 -3.95 10.95
CA MET A 74 -7.52 -3.58 10.68
C MET A 74 -6.58 -3.79 11.87
N LEU A 75 -7.10 -4.02 13.08
CA LEU A 75 -6.27 -4.12 14.27
C LEU A 75 -5.19 -5.22 14.18
N PRO A 76 -5.47 -6.44 13.68
CA PRO A 76 -4.42 -7.45 13.47
C PRO A 76 -3.30 -6.97 12.54
N SER A 77 -3.63 -6.34 11.40
CA SER A 77 -2.63 -5.81 10.47
C SER A 77 -1.85 -4.61 11.05
N ALA A 78 -2.46 -3.83 11.95
CA ALA A 78 -1.77 -2.75 12.63
C ALA A 78 -0.75 -3.29 13.67
N ILE A 79 -1.09 -4.38 14.35
CA ILE A 79 -0.17 -5.11 15.23
C ILE A 79 0.97 -5.73 14.42
N GLU A 80 0.66 -6.35 13.28
CA GLU A 80 1.66 -6.87 12.34
C GLU A 80 2.59 -5.78 11.82
N ALA A 81 2.06 -4.60 11.49
CA ALA A 81 2.86 -3.45 11.06
C ALA A 81 3.83 -2.98 12.16
N ASP A 82 3.40 -2.98 13.42
CA ASP A 82 4.29 -2.68 14.55
C ASP A 82 5.39 -3.72 14.72
N GLY A 83 5.09 -5.01 14.53
CA GLY A 83 6.07 -6.10 14.51
C GLY A 83 7.08 -5.95 13.38
N PHE A 84 6.60 -5.68 12.16
CA PHE A 84 7.42 -5.39 10.98
C PHE A 84 8.37 -4.21 11.23
N LEU A 85 7.85 -3.09 11.70
CA LEU A 85 8.64 -1.90 12.03
C LEU A 85 9.68 -2.23 13.10
N THR A 86 9.29 -2.96 14.15
CA THR A 86 10.20 -3.37 15.23
C THR A 86 11.36 -4.20 14.70
N THR A 87 11.08 -5.22 13.88
CA THR A 87 12.09 -6.10 13.29
C THR A 87 13.05 -5.31 12.41
N ALA A 88 12.54 -4.47 11.51
CA ALA A 88 13.37 -3.68 10.61
C ALA A 88 14.24 -2.66 11.36
N ILE A 89 13.66 -1.92 12.31
CA ILE A 89 14.37 -0.90 13.11
C ILE A 89 15.45 -1.54 14.00
N ARG A 90 15.18 -2.71 14.57
CA ARG A 90 16.16 -3.43 15.40
C ARG A 90 17.35 -3.94 14.58
N ALA A 91 17.10 -4.42 13.37
CA ALA A 91 18.17 -4.90 12.50
C ALA A 91 19.06 -3.74 12.01
N GLY A 92 18.48 -2.58 11.68
CA GLY A 92 19.24 -1.41 11.25
C GLY A 92 19.93 -1.67 9.92
N SER A 93 21.25 -1.86 9.90
CA SER A 93 22.00 -2.24 8.69
C SER A 93 22.44 -3.72 8.71
N SER A 94 21.85 -4.53 9.59
CA SER A 94 22.23 -5.92 9.77
C SER A 94 21.41 -6.82 8.86
N GLU A 95 22.03 -7.86 8.32
CA GLU A 95 21.32 -8.85 7.53
C GLU A 95 20.29 -9.59 8.40
N ILE A 96 19.06 -9.69 7.90
CA ILE A 96 18.01 -10.53 8.48
C ILE A 96 17.91 -11.78 7.59
N PRO A 97 18.02 -13.00 8.16
CA PRO A 97 17.82 -14.23 7.41
C PRO A 97 16.49 -14.23 6.65
N LEU A 98 16.47 -14.79 5.43
CA LEU A 98 15.29 -14.74 4.56
C LEU A 98 14.00 -15.23 5.23
N TRP A 99 14.09 -16.31 6.02
CA TRP A 99 12.96 -16.91 6.73
C TRP A 99 12.48 -16.10 7.95
N GLU A 100 13.29 -15.17 8.46
CA GLU A 100 12.91 -14.20 9.50
C GLU A 100 12.49 -12.85 8.91
N ASN A 101 12.80 -12.60 7.62
CA ASN A 101 12.59 -11.30 7.00
C ASN A 101 11.12 -11.13 6.60
N PRO A 102 10.39 -10.18 7.21
CA PRO A 102 8.97 -10.03 6.93
C PRO A 102 8.69 -9.49 5.52
N LEU A 103 9.68 -8.90 4.83
CA LEU A 103 9.55 -8.56 3.41
C LEU A 103 9.64 -9.76 2.47
N ALA A 104 10.04 -10.93 2.97
CA ALA A 104 10.17 -12.16 2.18
C ALA A 104 9.07 -13.18 2.45
N SER A 105 8.22 -12.95 3.46
CA SER A 105 7.21 -13.92 3.89
C SER A 105 6.00 -14.00 2.97
N SER A 106 5.59 -12.85 2.41
CA SER A 106 4.44 -12.75 1.51
C SER A 106 4.44 -11.45 0.73
N VAL A 107 3.69 -11.45 -0.38
CA VAL A 107 3.35 -10.24 -1.13
C VAL A 107 2.48 -9.35 -0.25
N HIS A 108 2.96 -8.15 0.07
CA HIS A 108 2.22 -7.19 0.89
C HIS A 108 1.13 -6.48 0.09
N ARG A 109 0.03 -6.16 0.76
CA ARG A 109 -1.07 -5.37 0.22
C ARG A 109 -0.94 -3.89 0.59
N ARG A 110 -1.63 -3.04 -0.17
CA ARG A 110 -1.70 -1.58 0.07
C ARG A 110 -2.14 -1.23 1.49
N SER A 111 -3.08 -1.98 2.06
CA SER A 111 -3.59 -1.71 3.41
C SER A 111 -2.49 -1.86 4.48
N PHE A 112 -1.68 -2.92 4.38
CA PHE A 112 -0.53 -3.15 5.26
C PHE A 112 0.54 -2.08 5.05
N VAL A 113 0.90 -1.82 3.79
CA VAL A 113 1.88 -0.79 3.45
C VAL A 113 1.45 0.59 3.92
N ALA A 114 0.17 0.94 3.82
CA ALA A 114 -0.36 2.21 4.32
C ALA A 114 -0.19 2.33 5.83
N LEU A 115 -0.36 1.25 6.59
CA LEU A 115 -0.14 1.22 8.04
C LEU A 115 1.34 1.39 8.39
N VAL A 116 2.23 0.63 7.74
CA VAL A 116 3.68 0.70 7.94
C VAL A 116 4.24 2.08 7.62
N THR A 117 3.75 2.72 6.55
CA THR A 117 4.27 4.01 6.07
C THR A 117 3.64 5.21 6.76
N TRP A 118 2.54 5.03 7.48
CA TRP A 118 1.83 6.11 8.17
C TRP A 118 2.72 6.94 9.12
N PRO A 119 3.60 6.35 9.95
CA PRO A 119 4.37 7.12 10.94
C PRO A 119 5.35 8.13 10.33
N PHE A 120 5.86 7.89 9.12
CA PHE A 120 6.83 8.77 8.48
C PHE A 120 6.27 9.55 7.29
N THR A 121 5.19 9.08 6.66
CA THR A 121 4.49 9.87 5.62
C THR A 121 3.45 10.82 6.20
N GLY A 122 2.84 10.49 7.34
CA GLY A 122 1.66 11.17 7.85
C GLY A 122 0.39 10.96 7.03
N ILE A 123 0.44 10.16 5.96
CA ILE A 123 -0.73 9.90 5.12
C ILE A 123 -1.63 8.90 5.84
N ILE A 124 -2.83 9.35 6.22
CA ILE A 124 -3.80 8.50 6.92
C ILE A 124 -4.32 7.43 5.95
N PRO A 125 -4.30 6.13 6.33
CA PRO A 125 -4.87 5.05 5.52
C PRO A 125 -6.34 5.33 5.19
N SER A 126 -6.74 5.12 3.94
CA SER A 126 -8.06 5.51 3.43
C SER A 126 -9.22 4.91 4.23
N SER A 127 -9.04 3.68 4.71
CA SER A 127 -10.00 2.93 5.54
C SER A 127 -10.31 3.59 6.89
N VAL A 128 -9.42 4.43 7.42
CA VAL A 128 -9.57 5.09 8.74
C VAL A 128 -9.52 6.61 8.66
N ARG A 129 -9.44 7.18 7.46
CA ARG A 129 -9.33 8.62 7.22
C ARG A 129 -10.51 9.43 7.78
N HIS A 130 -11.70 8.84 7.78
CA HIS A 130 -12.93 9.49 8.24
C HIS A 130 -13.11 9.41 9.77
N LEU A 131 -12.23 8.69 10.49
CA LEU A 131 -12.36 8.54 11.92
C LEU A 131 -11.95 9.83 12.65
N PRO A 132 -12.71 10.25 13.67
CA PRO A 132 -12.38 11.45 14.42
C PRO A 132 -11.13 11.24 15.27
N LEU A 133 -10.26 12.24 15.31
CA LEU A 133 -9.23 12.32 16.34
C LEU A 133 -9.90 12.61 17.69
N PRO A 134 -9.56 11.88 18.76
CA PRO A 134 -10.08 12.21 20.09
C PRO A 134 -9.71 13.64 20.48
N LYS A 135 -10.69 14.40 20.97
CA LYS A 135 -10.44 15.72 21.57
C LYS A 135 -9.57 15.55 22.81
N GLY A 136 -8.45 16.28 22.90
CA GLY A 136 -7.58 16.27 24.07
C GLY A 136 -7.22 17.69 24.52
N ARG A 137 -6.80 17.81 25.79
CA ARG A 137 -6.21 19.05 26.32
C ARG A 137 -4.70 19.02 26.06
N GLY A 138 -4.20 19.94 25.23
CA GLY A 138 -2.77 20.07 24.89
C GLY A 138 -2.36 19.41 23.57
N PRO A 139 -1.03 19.32 23.29
CA PRO A 139 -0.52 18.70 22.07
C PRO A 139 -0.83 17.20 22.03
N VAL A 140 -1.72 16.82 21.13
CA VAL A 140 -2.14 15.42 20.92
C VAL A 140 -1.54 14.98 19.60
N ALA A 141 -0.80 13.86 19.60
CA ALA A 141 -0.30 13.28 18.35
C ALA A 141 -1.47 13.05 17.39
N ASP A 142 -1.33 13.53 16.15
CA ASP A 142 -2.27 13.47 15.04
C ASP A 142 -2.03 12.28 14.10
N ARG A 143 -0.93 11.55 14.34
CA ARG A 143 -0.52 10.32 13.63
C ARG A 143 0.36 9.44 14.54
N PRO A 144 0.57 8.15 14.18
CA PRO A 144 1.64 7.32 14.76
C PRO A 144 2.98 8.04 14.66
N GLN A 145 3.83 7.95 15.68
CA GLN A 145 5.12 8.64 15.70
C GLN A 145 6.28 7.66 15.76
N LEU A 146 7.29 7.87 14.92
CA LEU A 146 8.61 7.25 15.04
C LEU A 146 9.65 8.36 15.15
N SER A 147 10.67 8.17 16.00
CA SER A 147 11.79 9.12 16.08
C SER A 147 12.57 9.16 14.76
N LYS A 148 13.32 10.24 14.52
CA LYS A 148 14.15 10.36 13.31
C LYS A 148 15.20 9.24 13.21
N THR A 149 15.78 8.84 14.33
CA THR A 149 16.72 7.70 14.40
C THR A 149 16.04 6.39 14.00
N MET A 150 14.81 6.15 14.45
CA MET A 150 14.07 4.94 14.08
C MET A 150 13.69 4.94 12.60
N GLN A 151 13.32 6.10 12.06
CA GLN A 151 13.06 6.23 10.62
C GLN A 151 14.33 5.93 9.80
N GLN A 152 15.50 6.41 10.24
CA GLN A 152 16.78 6.12 9.59
C GLN A 152 17.09 4.62 9.64
N GLN A 153 17.06 4.00 10.82
CA GLN A 153 17.30 2.56 11.00
C GLN A 153 16.36 1.69 10.15
N PHE A 154 15.09 2.09 10.03
CA PHE A 154 14.14 1.42 9.16
C PHE A 154 14.59 1.44 7.70
N PHE A 155 14.93 2.61 7.17
CA PHE A 155 15.33 2.75 5.77
C PHE A 155 16.71 2.16 5.48
N ASP A 156 17.63 2.19 6.45
CA ASP A 156 18.90 1.46 6.37
C ASP A 156 18.63 -0.04 6.16
N GLN A 157 17.64 -0.60 6.87
CA GLN A 157 17.29 -2.01 6.71
C GLN A 157 16.67 -2.30 5.36
N MET A 158 15.87 -1.38 4.82
CA MET A 158 15.31 -1.55 3.46
C MET A 158 16.44 -1.57 2.42
N LEU A 159 17.45 -0.72 2.58
CA LEU A 159 18.62 -0.68 1.71
C LEU A 159 19.40 -2.00 1.80
N THR A 160 19.79 -2.41 3.02
CA THR A 160 20.49 -3.68 3.27
C THR A 160 19.70 -4.88 2.74
N SER A 161 18.39 -4.93 2.99
CA SER A 161 17.53 -6.03 2.52
C SER A 161 17.49 -6.12 0.99
N ALA A 162 17.41 -4.97 0.31
CA ALA A 162 17.41 -4.93 -1.14
C ALA A 162 18.76 -5.36 -1.73
N GLU A 163 19.87 -5.00 -1.09
CA GLU A 163 21.22 -5.39 -1.50
C GLU A 163 21.47 -6.89 -1.31
N VAL A 164 21.22 -7.40 -0.10
CA VAL A 164 21.40 -8.82 0.26
C VAL A 164 20.55 -9.73 -0.62
N ALA A 165 19.31 -9.34 -0.92
CA ALA A 165 18.41 -10.12 -1.77
C ALA A 165 19.03 -10.45 -3.15
N GLY A 166 19.92 -9.58 -3.66
CA GLY A 166 20.58 -9.77 -4.94
C GLY A 166 19.57 -10.05 -6.05
N ASN A 167 19.78 -11.15 -6.79
CA ASN A 167 18.81 -11.64 -7.79
C ASN A 167 18.05 -12.88 -7.31
N ASN A 168 18.32 -13.36 -6.11
CA ASN A 168 17.87 -14.67 -5.63
C ASN A 168 16.56 -14.57 -4.84
N ALA A 169 16.27 -13.39 -4.27
CA ALA A 169 15.05 -13.13 -3.52
C ALA A 169 14.30 -11.94 -4.12
N THR A 170 13.70 -12.14 -5.30
CA THR A 170 13.02 -11.09 -6.08
C THR A 170 11.93 -10.38 -5.27
N LEU A 171 11.10 -11.13 -4.53
CA LEU A 171 10.07 -10.55 -3.66
C LEU A 171 10.69 -9.59 -2.64
N LEU A 172 11.68 -10.06 -1.86
CA LEU A 172 12.37 -9.26 -0.85
C LEU A 172 12.91 -7.96 -1.46
N ARG A 173 13.62 -8.07 -2.58
CA ARG A 173 14.18 -6.90 -3.29
C ARG A 173 13.09 -5.94 -3.74
N ARG A 174 12.01 -6.44 -4.33
CA ARG A 174 10.89 -5.62 -4.82
C ARG A 174 10.22 -4.86 -3.69
N GLN A 175 9.89 -5.55 -2.59
CA GLN A 175 9.20 -4.92 -1.47
C GLN A 175 10.08 -3.90 -0.76
N ALA A 176 11.37 -4.21 -0.59
CA ALA A 176 12.37 -3.28 -0.06
C ALA A 176 12.52 -2.03 -0.96
N THR A 177 12.62 -2.22 -2.28
CA THR A 177 12.68 -1.13 -3.28
C THR A 177 11.47 -0.22 -3.17
N TYR A 178 10.27 -0.78 -3.04
CA TYR A 178 9.06 0.01 -2.86
C TYR A 178 9.08 0.82 -1.56
N MET A 179 9.56 0.25 -0.45
CA MET A 179 9.67 0.96 0.83
C MET A 179 10.73 2.07 0.81
N LEU A 180 11.85 1.87 0.12
CA LEU A 180 12.89 2.89 -0.06
C LEU A 180 12.37 4.14 -0.78
N ALA A 181 11.33 4.01 -1.60
CA ALA A 181 10.72 5.15 -2.29
C ALA A 181 10.07 6.18 -1.35
N PHE A 182 9.93 5.87 -0.05
CA PHE A 182 9.48 6.81 0.97
C PHE A 182 10.61 7.52 1.72
N ASP A 183 11.85 7.08 1.53
CA ASP A 183 13.01 7.73 2.10
C ASP A 183 13.35 9.01 1.32
N GLN A 184 13.71 10.06 2.06
CA GLN A 184 14.05 11.38 1.53
C GLN A 184 15.58 11.60 1.47
N ARG A 185 16.37 10.62 1.90
CA ARG A 185 17.83 10.69 1.87
C ARG A 185 18.37 10.51 0.45
N LYS A 186 19.45 11.23 0.15
CA LYS A 186 20.14 11.17 -1.16
C LYS A 186 20.68 9.79 -1.51
N GLU A 187 21.14 9.05 -0.50
CA GLU A 187 21.64 7.68 -0.66
C GLU A 187 20.57 6.74 -1.24
N SER A 188 19.37 6.74 -0.65
CA SER A 188 18.23 5.97 -1.14
C SER A 188 17.83 6.37 -2.55
N ALA A 189 17.81 7.67 -2.86
CA ALA A 189 17.54 8.14 -4.22
C ALA A 189 18.59 7.67 -5.25
N GLN A 190 19.88 7.71 -4.89
CA GLN A 190 20.97 7.23 -5.75
C GLN A 190 20.90 5.72 -5.97
N TRP A 191 20.60 4.95 -4.91
CA TRP A 191 20.43 3.51 -5.00
C TRP A 191 19.25 3.15 -5.91
N LEU A 192 18.09 3.80 -5.72
CA LEU A 192 16.91 3.60 -6.57
C LEU A 192 17.22 3.88 -8.05
N ALA A 193 17.99 4.93 -8.35
CA ALA A 193 18.40 5.25 -9.72
C ALA A 193 19.36 4.19 -10.31
N GLY A 194 20.20 3.58 -9.47
CA GLY A 194 20.99 2.40 -9.83
C GLY A 194 20.10 1.18 -10.12
N GLU A 195 19.13 0.94 -9.26
CA GLU A 195 18.19 -0.18 -9.37
C GLU A 195 17.35 -0.11 -10.65
N HIS A 196 16.79 1.07 -10.96
CA HIS A 196 16.04 1.27 -12.20
C HIS A 196 16.91 1.02 -13.44
N ARG A 197 18.16 1.51 -13.47
CA ARG A 197 19.09 1.23 -14.58
C ARG A 197 19.40 -0.26 -14.70
N ARG A 198 19.56 -0.95 -13.58
CA ARG A 198 19.81 -2.40 -13.54
C ARG A 198 18.63 -3.19 -14.10
N THR A 199 17.39 -2.81 -13.76
CA THR A 199 16.19 -3.46 -14.29
C THR A 199 15.95 -3.13 -15.75
N ALA A 200 16.21 -1.90 -16.19
CA ALA A 200 16.05 -1.47 -17.58
C ALA A 200 17.11 -2.08 -18.52
N ALA A 201 18.33 -2.35 -18.03
CA ALA A 201 19.38 -3.00 -18.81
C ALA A 201 19.14 -4.51 -19.03
N ARG A 202 18.22 -5.12 -18.29
CA ARG A 202 17.84 -6.51 -18.51
C ARG A 202 16.85 -6.58 -19.66
N SER A 203 17.15 -7.41 -20.66
CA SER A 203 16.10 -7.89 -21.55
C SER A 203 15.09 -8.61 -20.68
N ILE A 204 13.88 -8.05 -20.58
CA ILE A 204 12.77 -8.72 -19.89
C ILE A 204 12.44 -9.94 -20.75
N ASP A 205 12.69 -11.14 -20.24
CA ASP A 205 12.04 -12.31 -20.81
C ASP A 205 10.53 -12.10 -20.64
N GLU A 206 9.80 -12.10 -21.74
CA GLU A 206 8.36 -11.89 -21.76
C GLU A 206 7.62 -12.86 -20.82
N ARG A 207 8.21 -14.04 -20.55
CA ARG A 207 7.70 -15.06 -19.64
C ARG A 207 8.07 -14.84 -18.17
N ASP A 208 9.01 -13.94 -17.88
CA ASP A 208 9.41 -13.57 -16.51
C ASP A 208 8.49 -12.46 -15.98
N LEU A 209 7.29 -12.87 -15.57
CA LEU A 209 6.27 -11.98 -15.00
C LEU A 209 6.74 -11.27 -13.71
N PRO A 210 7.45 -11.93 -12.77
CA PRO A 210 8.02 -11.26 -11.59
C PRO A 210 8.96 -10.11 -11.94
N SER A 211 9.82 -10.26 -12.95
CA SER A 211 10.72 -9.17 -13.38
C SER A 211 9.96 -7.96 -13.94
N GLY A 212 8.84 -8.17 -14.63
CA GLY A 212 7.95 -7.09 -15.07
C GLY A 212 7.38 -6.28 -13.90
N ILE A 213 6.93 -6.97 -12.83
CA ILE A 213 6.43 -6.32 -11.61
C ILE A 213 7.56 -5.56 -10.91
N LEU A 214 8.77 -6.11 -10.82
CA LEU A 214 9.93 -5.42 -10.26
C LEU A 214 10.28 -4.15 -11.05
N SER A 215 10.30 -4.22 -12.38
CA SER A 215 10.55 -3.07 -13.27
C SER A 215 9.50 -1.97 -13.06
N ARG A 216 8.22 -2.35 -12.97
CA ARG A 216 7.13 -1.45 -12.60
C ARG A 216 7.36 -0.78 -11.25
N THR A 217 7.73 -1.57 -10.23
CA THR A 217 8.01 -1.06 -8.88
C THR A 217 9.18 -0.08 -8.88
N ALA A 218 10.29 -0.38 -9.55
CA ALA A 218 11.44 0.50 -9.65
C ALA A 218 11.10 1.82 -10.35
N SER A 219 10.32 1.76 -11.44
CA SER A 219 9.85 2.94 -12.17
C SER A 219 8.98 3.85 -11.28
N LEU A 220 8.02 3.26 -10.55
CA LEU A 220 7.18 3.98 -9.60
C LEU A 220 7.99 4.54 -8.41
N ALA A 221 9.03 3.85 -7.97
CA ALA A 221 9.89 4.33 -6.90
C ALA A 221 10.63 5.62 -7.30
N ILE A 222 11.12 5.70 -8.54
CA ILE A 222 11.74 6.92 -9.09
C ILE A 222 10.72 8.04 -9.29
N ALA A 223 9.53 7.72 -9.80
CA ALA A 223 8.45 8.71 -9.92
C ALA A 223 8.09 9.39 -8.60
N ARG A 224 8.17 8.66 -7.47
CA ARG A 224 7.95 9.24 -6.14
C ARG A 224 9.03 10.24 -5.74
N GLN A 225 10.24 10.14 -6.30
CA GLN A 225 11.34 11.10 -6.15
C GLN A 225 11.22 12.29 -7.12
N GLY A 226 10.22 12.30 -8.01
CA GLY A 226 9.89 13.42 -8.89
C GLY A 226 10.22 13.22 -10.36
N ASP A 227 10.82 12.09 -10.75
CA ASP A 227 11.16 11.78 -12.14
C ASP A 227 10.16 10.77 -12.74
N LEU A 228 9.28 11.27 -13.62
CA LEU A 228 8.21 10.49 -14.26
C LEU A 228 8.67 9.75 -15.52
N ASP A 229 9.85 10.04 -16.06
CA ASP A 229 10.30 9.47 -17.33
C ASP A 229 10.48 7.93 -17.29
N PRO A 230 10.97 7.33 -16.19
CA PRO A 230 10.95 5.87 -16.01
C PRO A 230 9.56 5.24 -16.15
N VAL A 231 8.53 5.86 -15.55
CA VAL A 231 7.15 5.38 -15.66
C VAL A 231 6.66 5.46 -17.09
N ARG A 232 6.95 6.54 -17.80
CA ARG A 232 6.60 6.72 -19.21
C ARG A 232 7.24 5.67 -20.10
N HIS A 233 8.52 5.37 -19.86
CA HIS A 233 9.25 4.34 -20.60
C HIS A 233 8.65 2.95 -20.35
N PHE A 234 8.36 2.62 -19.09
CA PHE A 234 7.71 1.36 -18.72
C PHE A 234 6.36 1.18 -19.43
N ILE A 235 5.50 2.21 -19.40
CA ILE A 235 4.16 2.19 -20.02
C ILE A 235 4.26 1.87 -21.52
N GLN A 236 5.16 2.56 -22.24
CA GLN A 236 5.34 2.38 -23.68
C GLN A 236 5.76 0.96 -24.07
N GLY A 237 6.50 0.26 -23.20
CA GLY A 237 6.91 -1.14 -23.41
C GLY A 237 5.88 -2.18 -23.00
N THR A 238 4.93 -1.83 -22.11
CA THR A 238 4.01 -2.82 -21.49
C THR A 238 2.87 -3.21 -22.43
N LEU A 239 2.34 -2.29 -23.25
CA LEU A 239 1.22 -2.58 -24.18
C LEU A 239 1.54 -3.64 -25.24
N SER A 240 2.82 -3.90 -25.51
CA SER A 240 3.22 -4.86 -26.54
C SER A 240 3.06 -6.32 -26.09
N ASN A 241 2.84 -6.58 -24.79
CA ASN A 241 2.79 -7.92 -24.22
C ASN A 241 1.54 -8.12 -23.33
N ASN A 242 0.63 -8.99 -23.77
CA ASN A 242 -0.62 -9.30 -23.08
C ASN A 242 -0.40 -9.97 -21.71
N ASP A 243 0.59 -10.85 -21.58
CA ASP A 243 0.84 -11.60 -20.34
C ASP A 243 1.39 -10.67 -19.25
N GLN A 244 2.32 -9.78 -19.61
CA GLN A 244 2.86 -8.76 -18.71
C GLN A 244 1.78 -7.73 -18.30
N THR A 245 0.89 -7.38 -19.22
CA THR A 245 -0.27 -6.54 -18.92
C THR A 245 -1.19 -7.20 -17.89
N LEU A 246 -1.55 -8.48 -18.10
CA LEU A 246 -2.37 -9.22 -17.15
C LEU A 246 -1.68 -9.40 -15.78
N ALA A 247 -0.38 -9.64 -15.77
CA ALA A 247 0.41 -9.73 -14.54
C ALA A 247 0.38 -8.41 -13.74
N SER A 248 0.58 -7.28 -14.42
CA SER A 248 0.48 -5.94 -13.83
C SER A 248 -0.91 -5.66 -13.24
N LEU A 249 -1.98 -6.02 -13.96
CA LEU A 249 -3.36 -5.88 -13.48
C LEU A 249 -3.67 -6.81 -12.30
N THR A 250 -3.16 -8.05 -12.33
CA THR A 250 -3.33 -9.02 -11.23
C THR A 250 -2.60 -8.55 -9.98
N TYR A 251 -1.39 -8.01 -10.13
CA TYR A 251 -0.67 -7.35 -9.04
C TYR A 251 -1.46 -6.18 -8.45
N TRP A 252 -2.04 -5.32 -9.29
CA TRP A 252 -2.89 -4.22 -8.85
C TRP A 252 -4.12 -4.71 -8.07
N ALA A 253 -4.82 -5.73 -8.59
CA ALA A 253 -5.97 -6.33 -7.93
C ALA A 253 -5.60 -6.93 -6.56
N TYR A 254 -4.45 -7.62 -6.49
CA TYR A 254 -3.88 -8.10 -5.24
C TYR A 254 -3.56 -6.96 -4.27
N TRP A 255 -2.85 -5.94 -4.76
CA TRP A 255 -2.43 -4.77 -3.99
C TRP A 255 -3.60 -4.04 -3.35
N LEU A 256 -4.72 -3.92 -4.07
CA LEU A 256 -5.96 -3.31 -3.59
C LEU A 256 -6.82 -4.25 -2.71
N GLY A 257 -6.39 -5.50 -2.53
CA GLY A 257 -7.07 -6.51 -1.75
C GLY A 257 -8.35 -7.03 -2.40
N GLU A 258 -8.45 -6.97 -3.73
CA GLU A 258 -9.53 -7.64 -4.48
C GLU A 258 -9.32 -9.16 -4.49
N ILE A 259 -8.06 -9.61 -4.50
CA ILE A 259 -7.68 -11.01 -4.32
C ILE A 259 -7.49 -11.27 -2.81
N PRO A 260 -8.30 -12.15 -2.19
CA PRO A 260 -8.31 -12.36 -0.73
C PRO A 260 -7.21 -13.28 -0.23
N ASP A 261 -6.64 -14.11 -1.10
CA ASP A 261 -5.58 -15.08 -0.78
C ASP A 261 -4.24 -14.40 -0.51
N THR A 262 -3.38 -15.04 0.27
CA THR A 262 -2.01 -14.59 0.52
C THR A 262 -1.05 -15.44 -0.32
N TYR A 263 -0.09 -14.79 -0.98
CA TYR A 263 0.92 -15.46 -1.80
C TYR A 263 2.31 -15.20 -1.25
N ALA A 264 3.16 -16.23 -1.29
CA ALA A 264 4.55 -16.16 -0.85
C ALA A 264 5.50 -15.61 -1.95
N ASP A 265 5.05 -15.57 -3.21
CA ASP A 265 5.82 -15.11 -4.35
C ASP A 265 4.95 -14.40 -5.39
N ASP A 266 5.55 -13.51 -6.18
CA ASP A 266 4.86 -12.75 -7.23
C ASP A 266 4.39 -13.64 -8.40
N GLY A 267 5.13 -14.69 -8.75
CA GLY A 267 4.79 -15.60 -9.85
C GLY A 267 3.53 -16.42 -9.55
N ASP A 268 3.43 -16.96 -8.33
CA ASP A 268 2.23 -17.66 -7.85
C ASP A 268 1.03 -16.72 -7.79
N MET A 269 1.22 -15.50 -7.30
CA MET A 269 0.18 -14.48 -7.25
C MET A 269 -0.38 -14.18 -8.64
N VAL A 270 0.48 -14.04 -9.65
CA VAL A 270 0.03 -13.79 -11.03
C VAL A 270 -0.69 -15.01 -11.60
N THR A 271 -0.10 -16.20 -11.47
CA THR A 271 -0.61 -17.42 -12.12
C THR A 271 -1.94 -17.89 -11.51
N LEU A 272 -2.02 -17.91 -10.17
CA LEU A 272 -3.19 -18.38 -9.44
C LEU A 272 -4.24 -17.28 -9.28
N GLY A 273 -3.81 -16.03 -9.20
CA GLY A 273 -4.68 -14.88 -8.96
C GLY A 273 -5.39 -14.37 -10.21
N ALA A 274 -4.88 -14.58 -11.42
CA ALA A 274 -5.40 -13.94 -12.64
C ALA A 274 -6.93 -14.11 -12.85
N ASN A 275 -7.49 -15.24 -12.42
CA ASN A 275 -8.91 -15.59 -12.61
C ASN A 275 -9.79 -15.36 -11.37
N THR A 276 -9.24 -14.85 -10.26
CA THR A 276 -9.98 -14.75 -8.97
C THR A 276 -10.55 -13.36 -8.68
N TRP A 277 -10.23 -12.36 -9.49
CA TRP A 277 -10.71 -10.98 -9.32
C TRP A 277 -11.62 -10.54 -10.47
N SER A 278 -12.48 -9.57 -10.20
CA SER A 278 -13.49 -9.06 -11.13
C SER A 278 -13.00 -7.83 -11.91
N GLY A 279 -12.13 -7.03 -11.30
CA GLY A 279 -11.71 -5.71 -11.77
C GLY A 279 -12.50 -4.55 -11.19
N ARG A 280 -13.55 -4.84 -10.39
CA ARG A 280 -14.41 -3.81 -9.83
C ARG A 280 -13.69 -2.91 -8.83
N ARG A 281 -12.86 -3.44 -7.93
CA ARG A 281 -12.11 -2.57 -7.00
C ARG A 281 -11.01 -1.81 -7.71
N LEU A 282 -10.39 -2.45 -8.71
CA LEU A 282 -9.34 -1.81 -9.49
C LEU A 282 -9.87 -0.62 -10.29
N ILE A 283 -10.97 -0.77 -11.04
CA ILE A 283 -11.52 0.34 -11.82
C ILE A 283 -11.95 1.52 -10.93
N GLU A 284 -12.62 1.24 -9.80
CA GLU A 284 -13.02 2.25 -8.81
C GLU A 284 -11.81 3.02 -8.25
N HIS A 285 -10.71 2.30 -7.99
CA HIS A 285 -9.46 2.93 -7.56
C HIS A 285 -8.87 3.83 -8.65
N LEU A 286 -8.77 3.33 -9.88
CA LEU A 286 -8.13 4.04 -10.98
C LEU A 286 -8.88 5.33 -11.34
N ILE A 287 -10.22 5.28 -11.46
CA ILE A 287 -11.02 6.48 -11.79
C ILE A 287 -10.94 7.56 -10.70
N THR A 288 -10.74 7.17 -9.44
CA THR A 288 -10.61 8.11 -8.31
C THR A 288 -9.23 8.81 -8.29
N HIS A 289 -8.27 8.33 -9.08
CA HIS A 289 -6.87 8.79 -9.04
C HIS A 289 -6.30 9.12 -10.42
N LEU A 290 -7.15 9.36 -11.43
CA LEU A 290 -6.67 9.78 -12.76
C LEU A 290 -6.05 11.19 -12.77
N ASP A 291 -6.39 12.01 -11.78
CA ASP A 291 -5.93 13.38 -11.62
C ASP A 291 -4.68 13.50 -10.72
N ASP A 292 -4.20 12.42 -10.11
CA ASP A 292 -2.99 12.43 -9.26
C ASP A 292 -1.74 12.66 -10.14
N PRO A 293 -1.06 13.82 -10.10
CA PRO A 293 0.03 14.13 -11.01
C PRO A 293 1.20 13.14 -10.94
N ARG A 294 1.36 12.42 -9.82
CA ARG A 294 2.44 11.45 -9.63
C ARG A 294 2.14 10.08 -10.22
N ASN A 295 0.86 9.76 -10.42
CA ASN A 295 0.42 8.42 -10.83
C ASN A 295 -0.54 8.45 -12.04
N ALA A 296 -0.97 9.62 -12.51
CA ALA A 296 -1.99 9.79 -13.54
C ALA A 296 -1.66 8.97 -14.80
N GLU A 297 -0.45 9.10 -15.36
CA GLU A 297 -0.08 8.37 -16.58
C GLU A 297 -0.13 6.83 -16.36
N MET A 298 0.35 6.32 -15.22
CA MET A 298 0.26 4.89 -14.88
C MET A 298 -1.19 4.44 -14.67
N ASN A 299 -2.02 5.28 -14.05
CA ASN A 299 -3.43 4.97 -13.79
C ASN A 299 -4.25 4.97 -15.07
N ILE A 300 -4.01 5.93 -15.98
CA ILE A 300 -4.62 6.00 -17.32
C ILE A 300 -4.26 4.73 -18.10
N HIS A 301 -2.97 4.39 -18.17
CA HIS A 301 -2.51 3.19 -18.85
C HIS A 301 -3.14 1.92 -18.26
N SER A 302 -3.09 1.77 -16.93
CA SER A 302 -3.67 0.61 -16.24
C SER A 302 -5.19 0.51 -16.47
N LEU A 303 -5.89 1.64 -16.52
CA LEU A 303 -7.33 1.70 -16.78
C LEU A 303 -7.66 1.29 -18.21
N LEU A 304 -6.88 1.76 -19.19
CA LEU A 304 -7.03 1.34 -20.59
C LEU A 304 -6.84 -0.17 -20.73
N CYS A 305 -5.75 -0.69 -20.18
CA CYS A 305 -5.48 -2.13 -20.16
C CYS A 305 -6.63 -2.93 -19.51
N LEU A 306 -7.16 -2.45 -18.38
CA LEU A 306 -8.27 -3.10 -17.69
C LEU A 306 -9.54 -3.11 -18.55
N VAL A 307 -9.92 -1.96 -19.12
CA VAL A 307 -11.13 -1.85 -19.96
C VAL A 307 -11.00 -2.71 -21.22
N MET A 308 -9.81 -2.79 -21.82
CA MET A 308 -9.56 -3.67 -22.96
C MET A 308 -9.65 -5.15 -22.59
N ALA A 309 -9.17 -5.54 -21.41
CA ALA A 309 -9.18 -6.92 -20.93
C ALA A 309 -10.56 -7.36 -20.38
N ARG A 310 -11.38 -6.43 -19.86
CA ARG A 310 -12.64 -6.70 -19.17
C ARG A 310 -13.70 -5.65 -19.53
N LYS A 311 -14.15 -5.67 -20.78
CA LYS A 311 -15.11 -4.68 -21.33
C LYS A 311 -16.45 -4.71 -20.60
N GLU A 312 -16.83 -5.87 -20.09
CA GLU A 312 -18.08 -6.14 -19.39
C GLU A 312 -18.25 -5.25 -18.15
N LEU A 313 -17.15 -4.76 -17.56
CA LEU A 313 -17.19 -3.83 -16.43
C LEU A 313 -17.95 -2.54 -16.77
N LEU A 314 -17.77 -2.02 -17.99
CA LEU A 314 -18.44 -0.78 -18.42
C LEU A 314 -19.76 -1.05 -19.16
N GLU A 315 -19.88 -2.21 -19.81
CA GLU A 315 -21.11 -2.59 -20.53
C GLU A 315 -22.25 -2.90 -19.56
N SER A 316 -21.95 -3.58 -18.44
CA SER A 316 -22.96 -4.05 -17.48
C SER A 316 -23.35 -3.04 -16.39
N ASP A 317 -22.56 -1.98 -16.17
CA ASP A 317 -22.77 -1.01 -15.09
C ASP A 317 -22.78 0.45 -15.63
N ALA A 318 -23.99 0.97 -15.83
CA ALA A 318 -24.19 2.31 -16.40
C ALA A 318 -23.69 3.45 -15.48
N ASP A 319 -23.75 3.27 -14.16
CA ASP A 319 -23.25 4.24 -13.20
C ASP A 319 -21.72 4.30 -13.22
N LEU A 320 -21.07 3.12 -13.20
CA LEU A 320 -19.62 3.04 -13.32
C LEU A 320 -19.13 3.64 -14.63
N ARG A 321 -19.82 3.38 -15.75
CA ARG A 321 -19.52 4.00 -17.04
C ARG A 321 -19.64 5.52 -16.99
N HIS A 322 -20.70 6.06 -16.37
CA HIS A 322 -20.87 7.50 -16.21
C HIS A 322 -19.75 8.13 -15.37
N ARG A 323 -19.43 7.54 -14.21
CA ARG A 323 -18.33 8.00 -13.35
C ARG A 323 -16.96 7.92 -14.01
N THR A 324 -16.74 6.88 -14.84
CA THR A 324 -15.52 6.74 -15.65
C THR A 324 -15.41 7.89 -16.66
N ALA A 325 -16.50 8.25 -17.35
CA ALA A 325 -16.52 9.37 -18.27
C ALA A 325 -16.18 10.71 -17.58
N LEU A 326 -16.78 10.97 -16.40
CA LEU A 326 -16.47 12.15 -15.59
C LEU A 326 -15.01 12.19 -15.15
N ALA A 327 -14.46 11.06 -14.69
CA ALA A 327 -13.06 10.98 -14.28
C ALA A 327 -12.10 11.27 -15.44
N ILE A 328 -12.42 10.80 -16.65
CA ILE A 328 -11.66 11.09 -17.87
C ILE A 328 -11.67 12.59 -18.18
N GLU A 329 -12.82 13.25 -18.09
CA GLU A 329 -12.95 14.69 -18.31
C GLU A 329 -12.12 15.50 -17.31
N CYS A 330 -12.15 15.14 -16.02
CA CYS A 330 -11.31 15.79 -15.02
C CYS A 330 -9.81 15.62 -15.32
N ALA A 331 -9.39 14.41 -15.75
CA ALA A 331 -7.99 14.10 -16.01
C ALA A 331 -7.40 14.85 -17.23
N GLU A 332 -8.23 15.33 -18.16
CA GLU A 332 -7.76 16.14 -19.29
C GLU A 332 -7.14 17.48 -18.86
N THR A 333 -7.49 17.96 -17.67
CA THR A 333 -6.94 19.21 -17.12
C THR A 333 -5.52 19.05 -16.56
N THR A 334 -5.03 17.82 -16.44
CA THR A 334 -3.71 17.48 -15.91
C THR A 334 -2.61 17.64 -16.97
N GLU A 335 -1.40 18.03 -16.56
CA GLU A 335 -0.22 18.03 -17.42
C GLU A 335 0.23 16.60 -17.75
N LEU A 336 -0.34 16.02 -18.80
CA LEU A 336 -0.03 14.65 -19.26
C LEU A 336 1.04 14.63 -20.36
N GLY A 337 1.82 13.54 -20.43
CA GLY A 337 2.62 13.21 -21.61
C GLY A 337 1.78 12.97 -22.86
N ARG A 338 2.39 13.05 -24.06
CA ARG A 338 1.68 12.79 -25.34
C ARG A 338 1.04 11.41 -25.39
N HIS A 339 1.76 10.39 -24.90
CA HIS A 339 1.27 9.01 -24.90
C HIS A 339 0.03 8.85 -24.01
N ALA A 340 0.09 9.33 -22.76
CA ALA A 340 -1.05 9.29 -21.84
C ALA A 340 -2.28 10.05 -22.38
N ARG A 341 -2.10 11.18 -23.08
CA ARG A 341 -3.23 11.87 -23.75
C ARG A 341 -3.89 11.00 -24.82
N ASN A 342 -3.11 10.25 -25.60
CA ASN A 342 -3.65 9.34 -26.61
C ASN A 342 -4.40 8.16 -25.95
N GLU A 343 -3.84 7.59 -24.87
CA GLU A 343 -4.52 6.53 -24.11
C GLU A 343 -5.82 7.03 -23.47
N LEU A 344 -5.83 8.25 -22.94
CA LEU A 344 -7.03 8.89 -22.39
C LEU A 344 -8.12 9.11 -23.45
N ALA A 345 -7.72 9.50 -24.67
CA ALA A 345 -8.65 9.59 -25.81
C ALA A 345 -9.22 8.21 -26.21
N ASN A 346 -8.39 7.16 -26.21
CA ASN A 346 -8.85 5.79 -26.45
C ASN A 346 -9.82 5.30 -25.37
N LEU A 347 -9.56 5.64 -24.10
CA LEU A 347 -10.46 5.36 -22.98
C LEU A 347 -11.81 6.05 -23.13
N ARG A 348 -11.82 7.33 -23.54
CA ARG A 348 -13.06 8.05 -23.86
C ARG A 348 -13.86 7.32 -24.92
N PHE A 349 -13.21 6.90 -26.00
CA PHE A 349 -13.88 6.16 -27.07
C PHE A 349 -14.44 4.81 -26.59
N ALA A 350 -13.65 4.02 -25.84
CA ALA A 350 -14.08 2.75 -25.29
C ALA A 350 -15.28 2.90 -24.33
N THR A 351 -15.25 3.93 -23.47
CA THR A 351 -16.33 4.24 -22.52
C THR A 351 -17.63 4.62 -23.24
N GLN A 352 -17.54 5.37 -24.35
CA GLN A 352 -18.70 5.71 -25.18
C GLN A 352 -19.27 4.50 -25.92
N LEU A 353 -18.40 3.59 -26.40
CA LEU A 353 -18.82 2.39 -27.12
C LEU A 353 -19.55 1.40 -26.22
N ALA A 354 -19.12 1.23 -24.97
CA ALA A 354 -19.75 0.34 -23.98
C ALA A 354 -21.20 0.74 -23.60
N GLY A 355 -21.68 1.91 -24.03
CA GLY A 355 -23.06 2.36 -23.84
C GLY A 355 -24.00 2.12 -25.03
N ARG A 356 -23.51 1.50 -26.10
CA ARG A 356 -24.28 1.11 -27.29
C ARG A 356 -24.56 -0.39 -27.23
#